data_AF-A0A3E2HED4-F1
#
_entry.id   AF-A0A3E2HED4-F1
#
_cell.length_a   1.000
_cell.length_b   1.000
_cell.length_c   1.000
_cell.angle_alpha   90.00
_cell.angle_beta   90.00
_cell.angle_gamma   90.00
#
_symmetry.space_group_name_H-M   'P 1'
#
loop_
_entity.id
_entity.type
_entity.pdbx_description
1 polymer ?
#
loop_
_entity_poly.entity_id
_entity_poly.type
_entity_poly.pdbx_seq_one_letter_code
_entity_poly.pdbx_strand_id
1 'polypeptide(L)'
;METLWGSKITRAQLQQSIRNLRQLDELPEIPRENLLNLEIDSTRQLSVVREREIACNLAFLSATSDDSLKVMAVCVEEHCNGRGITIRVAANTGDLSAVTTGFIRLARALEHAARRERLKLDDTEVAFREVVSLDLDRILSRLRSRHAKCTRKTAGKRPLIEQLHDAIHSRSVKATKTIEESRRRVQDLQSLFARLESITDLNAEIIEVEGVVEVVGEIVKQIHAFSLATDLGLALQTSMIEPTLKAYLPEAIGKLGRYYSATSELVCAARHRACRLFESIEVEPFQIPMPASLSKSHWKVHAEIQLLFFYEVHPSRRRPRFICSSKSACYLCNLFFSLHGGFYVPRTHGRLYARWILPDWVNILADRYGELSRISMLLKEIIDGKVLRASRSKRKKRYHYPDESVLLPLASWSSSGISTKLSAQASIYPIRSQSRSVHRYPIKGPSQYTALPLTPPRSPSQPDHVDRSDITTECAPTPDHVSLLTIEDRELPYSRLVSLTTPSLHLELGMLSLTFDFLQVLSGCLSIVQIEDNTALSRGYGTVEVENIPTTAELKMDCSHDSNELAFQLRIAKRGLVCISFVWGEDANG
;
A
#
# COMPACT_ATOMS: atom_id res chain seq x y z
N MET A 1 34.04 9.77 2.32
CA MET A 1 32.73 9.09 2.34
C MET A 1 31.78 9.96 3.15
N GLU A 2 30.53 10.10 2.74
CA GLU A 2 29.53 10.88 3.49
C GLU A 2 29.00 10.09 4.70
N THR A 3 29.10 10.72 5.88
CA THR A 3 28.63 10.20 7.17
C THR A 3 27.28 10.79 7.53
N LEU A 4 26.39 9.99 8.13
CA LEU A 4 25.04 10.44 8.48
C LEU A 4 25.12 11.47 9.62
N TRP A 5 25.03 12.76 9.31
CA TRP A 5 25.13 13.88 10.27
C TRP A 5 26.32 13.78 11.23
N GLY A 6 27.51 13.54 10.67
CA GLY A 6 28.75 13.41 11.46
C GLY A 6 28.87 12.10 12.26
N SER A 7 27.99 11.12 12.03
CA SER A 7 28.04 9.81 12.68
C SER A 7 29.27 8.98 12.30
N LYS A 8 29.58 7.96 13.13
CA LYS A 8 30.56 6.92 12.82
C LYS A 8 30.10 5.98 11.69
N ILE A 9 28.84 6.06 11.27
CA ILE A 9 28.30 5.28 10.16
C ILE A 9 28.06 6.15 8.90
N THR A 10 28.35 5.55 7.75
CA THR A 10 28.07 6.12 6.43
C THR A 10 26.71 5.67 5.89
N ARG A 11 26.15 6.48 4.99
CA ARG A 11 24.95 6.13 4.21
C ARG A 11 25.06 4.73 3.56
N ALA A 12 26.23 4.42 3.01
CA ALA A 12 26.51 3.13 2.37
C ALA A 12 26.44 1.93 3.34
N GLN A 13 27.01 2.06 4.54
CA GLN A 13 26.97 1.01 5.57
C GLN A 13 25.53 0.74 6.06
N LEU A 14 24.71 1.78 6.23
CA LEU A 14 23.29 1.62 6.58
C LEU A 14 22.51 0.94 5.44
N GLN A 15 22.73 1.36 4.19
CA GLN A 15 22.13 0.73 3.02
C GLN A 15 22.52 -0.75 2.89
N GLN A 16 23.77 -1.13 3.20
CA GLN A 16 24.17 -2.54 3.19
C GLN A 16 23.46 -3.36 4.28
N SER A 17 23.35 -2.83 5.50
CA SER A 17 22.55 -3.47 6.57
C SER A 17 21.09 -3.69 6.15
N ILE A 18 20.47 -2.71 5.49
CA ILE A 18 19.10 -2.80 4.96
C ILE A 18 18.98 -3.89 3.89
N ARG A 19 19.93 -3.99 2.94
CA ARG A 19 19.95 -5.02 1.89
C ARG A 19 20.14 -6.42 2.47
N ASN A 20 21.10 -6.57 3.38
CA ASN A 20 21.36 -7.82 4.08
C ASN A 20 20.12 -8.29 4.85
N LEU A 21 19.38 -7.38 5.49
CA LEU A 21 18.14 -7.75 6.16
C LEU A 21 17.08 -8.17 5.15
N ARG A 22 16.91 -7.46 4.03
CA ARG A 22 15.91 -7.81 3.01
C ARG A 22 16.15 -9.19 2.37
N GLN A 23 17.40 -9.59 2.17
CA GLN A 23 17.75 -10.92 1.66
C GLN A 23 17.39 -12.07 2.62
N LEU A 24 17.16 -11.77 3.90
CA LEU A 24 16.86 -12.75 4.96
C LEU A 24 15.42 -12.64 5.47
N ASP A 25 14.83 -11.44 5.43
CA ASP A 25 13.56 -11.08 6.07
C ASP A 25 12.93 -9.83 5.43
N GLU A 26 11.95 -10.02 4.54
CA GLU A 26 11.20 -8.91 3.90
C GLU A 26 10.01 -8.38 4.72
N LEU A 27 9.68 -9.03 5.85
CA LEU A 27 8.65 -8.62 6.79
C LEU A 27 9.20 -8.72 8.23
N PRO A 28 10.16 -7.86 8.63
CA PRO A 28 10.84 -7.97 9.93
C PRO A 28 9.94 -7.70 11.14
N GLU A 29 8.69 -7.31 10.91
CA GLU A 29 7.67 -6.95 11.90
C GLU A 29 6.29 -7.27 11.32
N ILE A 30 5.36 -7.77 12.13
CA ILE A 30 3.98 -8.00 11.70
C ILE A 30 3.18 -6.69 11.64
N PRO A 31 2.12 -6.58 10.82
CA PRO A 31 1.26 -5.41 10.80
C PRO A 31 0.62 -5.15 12.17
N ARG A 32 0.68 -3.91 12.63
CA ARG A 32 0.08 -3.48 13.90
C ARG A 32 -0.21 -1.98 13.89
N GLU A 33 -1.22 -1.59 14.66
CA GLU A 33 -1.33 -0.18 15.07
C GLU A 33 -0.25 0.15 16.10
N ASN A 34 0.20 1.40 16.10
CA ASN A 34 1.16 1.89 17.08
C ASN A 34 0.40 2.47 18.28
N LEU A 35 0.96 2.26 19.47
CA LEU A 35 0.36 2.79 20.70
C LEU A 35 0.45 4.32 20.71
N LEU A 36 -0.65 4.97 21.07
CA LEU A 36 -0.66 6.41 21.28
C LEU A 36 -0.19 6.71 22.70
N ASN A 37 0.74 7.64 22.86
CA ASN A 37 0.87 8.34 24.13
C ASN A 37 -0.23 9.42 24.19
N LEU A 38 -1.03 9.42 25.26
CA LEU A 38 -2.21 10.29 25.42
C LEU A 38 -1.93 11.48 26.35
N GLU A 39 -0.68 11.93 26.41
CA GLU A 39 -0.27 13.11 27.16
C GLU A 39 -1.04 14.36 26.70
N ILE A 40 -1.62 15.07 27.67
CA ILE A 40 -2.46 16.24 27.44
C ILE A 40 -1.57 17.48 27.36
N ASP A 41 -1.03 17.74 26.17
CA ASP A 41 -0.42 19.01 25.81
C ASP A 41 -1.50 20.12 25.80
N SER A 42 -1.60 20.84 26.91
CA SER A 42 -2.58 21.93 27.12
C SER A 42 -2.35 23.16 26.25
N THR A 43 -1.26 23.21 25.46
CA THR A 43 -1.04 24.26 24.46
C THR A 43 -1.81 24.01 23.16
N ARG A 44 -2.27 22.76 22.92
CA ARG A 44 -2.89 22.34 21.65
C ARG A 44 -4.37 22.66 21.61
N GLN A 45 -4.83 23.11 20.45
CA GLN A 45 -6.26 23.25 20.17
C GLN A 45 -6.87 21.91 19.71
N LEU A 46 -6.07 21.01 19.12
CA LEU A 46 -6.48 19.63 18.82
C LEU A 46 -6.13 18.67 19.96
N SER A 47 -7.06 17.79 20.30
CA SER A 47 -6.72 16.58 21.08
C SER A 47 -5.89 15.62 20.23
N VAL A 48 -5.11 14.76 20.87
CA VAL A 48 -4.28 13.71 20.21
C VAL A 48 -5.14 12.86 19.25
N VAL A 49 -6.35 12.49 19.67
CA VAL A 49 -7.29 11.70 18.85
C VAL A 49 -7.78 12.50 17.63
N ARG A 50 -8.11 13.78 17.81
CA ARG A 50 -8.66 14.61 16.72
C ARG A 50 -7.60 14.96 15.68
N GLU A 51 -6.36 15.19 16.09
CA GLU A 51 -5.25 15.37 15.14
C GLU A 51 -4.98 14.08 14.34
N ARG A 52 -4.94 12.91 15.02
CA ARG A 52 -4.82 11.60 14.35
C ARG A 52 -5.90 11.43 13.29
N GLU A 53 -7.16 11.66 13.64
CA GLU A 53 -8.32 11.53 12.75
C GLU A 53 -8.20 12.43 11.51
N ILE A 54 -8.00 13.73 11.69
CA ILE A 54 -7.88 14.70 10.59
C ILE A 54 -6.71 14.31 9.67
N ALA A 55 -5.53 14.02 10.25
CA ALA A 55 -4.36 13.63 9.48
C ALA A 55 -4.56 12.29 8.73
N CYS A 56 -5.23 11.30 9.33
CA CYS A 56 -5.54 10.03 8.66
C CYS A 56 -6.54 10.20 7.52
N ASN A 57 -7.55 11.06 7.68
CA ASN A 57 -8.55 11.33 6.64
C ASN A 57 -7.93 12.06 5.45
N LEU A 58 -7.15 13.12 5.70
CA LEU A 58 -6.41 13.79 4.64
C LEU A 58 -5.38 12.84 4.00
N ALA A 59 -4.69 11.99 4.78
CA ALA A 59 -3.77 11.00 4.20
C ALA A 59 -4.48 9.98 3.28
N PHE A 60 -5.69 9.51 3.62
CA PHE A 60 -6.49 8.66 2.76
C PHE A 60 -6.89 9.36 1.45
N LEU A 61 -7.37 10.60 1.55
CA LEU A 61 -7.81 11.47 0.43
C LEU A 61 -6.66 12.06 -0.40
N SER A 62 -5.41 11.95 0.05
CA SER A 62 -4.26 12.54 -0.65
C SER A 62 -3.79 11.70 -1.85
N ALA A 63 -4.05 10.39 -1.85
CA ALA A 63 -3.59 9.50 -2.90
C ALA A 63 -4.61 9.44 -4.03
N THR A 64 -4.44 10.30 -5.04
CA THR A 64 -5.35 10.44 -6.20
C THR A 64 -5.19 9.36 -7.28
N SER A 65 -4.46 8.28 -7.01
CA SER A 65 -4.15 7.22 -7.99
C SER A 65 -3.97 5.84 -7.34
N ASP A 66 -4.31 4.78 -8.07
CA ASP A 66 -4.07 3.39 -7.63
C ASP A 66 -2.67 2.84 -7.97
N ASP A 67 -1.73 3.69 -8.40
CA ASP A 67 -0.32 3.33 -8.40
C ASP A 67 0.15 3.06 -6.95
N SER A 68 0.55 1.81 -6.71
CA SER A 68 1.09 1.39 -5.41
C SER A 68 2.47 1.96 -5.10
N LEU A 69 3.15 2.57 -6.08
CA LEU A 69 4.42 3.25 -5.90
C LEU A 69 4.26 4.72 -5.49
N LYS A 70 3.15 5.40 -5.84
CA LYS A 70 2.81 6.78 -5.41
C LYS A 70 2.17 6.78 -4.02
N VAL A 71 3.01 6.74 -2.99
CA VAL A 71 2.61 6.86 -1.58
C VAL A 71 2.70 8.30 -1.15
N MET A 72 1.61 8.81 -0.57
CA MET A 72 1.47 10.15 -0.06
C MET A 72 1.54 10.15 1.46
N ALA A 73 2.03 11.22 2.06
CA ALA A 73 1.93 11.49 3.49
C ALA A 73 1.38 12.90 3.74
N VAL A 74 0.66 13.06 4.84
CA VAL A 74 0.02 14.31 5.28
C VAL A 74 0.22 14.50 6.78
N CYS A 75 0.38 15.76 7.20
CA CYS A 75 0.30 16.19 8.58
C CYS A 75 -0.41 17.57 8.69
N VAL A 76 -0.78 17.96 9.90
CA VAL A 76 -1.56 19.18 10.18
C VAL A 76 -0.86 20.03 11.23
N GLU A 77 -0.24 21.13 10.79
CA GLU A 77 0.43 22.10 11.66
C GLU A 77 -0.60 23.11 12.22
N GLU A 78 -0.75 23.21 13.55
CA GLU A 78 -1.58 24.23 14.19
C GLU A 78 -0.88 25.61 14.12
N HIS A 79 -1.53 26.62 13.52
CA HIS A 79 -1.01 27.99 13.52
C HIS A 79 -0.85 28.54 14.95
N CYS A 80 0.19 29.36 15.17
CA CYS A 80 0.45 30.00 16.47
C CYS A 80 -0.67 30.96 16.94
N ASN A 81 -1.51 31.43 16.02
CA ASN A 81 -2.66 32.28 16.30
C ASN A 81 -3.90 31.50 16.81
N GLY A 82 -3.88 30.16 16.80
CA GLY A 82 -5.01 29.30 17.19
C GLY A 82 -6.24 29.36 16.26
N ARG A 83 -6.13 30.01 15.10
CA ARG A 83 -7.21 30.29 14.14
C ARG A 83 -6.98 29.70 12.74
N GLY A 84 -5.90 28.95 12.54
CA GLY A 84 -5.63 28.30 11.26
C GLY A 84 -4.82 27.01 11.38
N ILE A 85 -4.74 26.27 10.27
CA ILE A 85 -3.88 25.10 10.10
C ILE A 85 -3.15 25.13 8.75
N THR A 86 -1.96 24.55 8.70
CA THR A 86 -1.29 24.19 7.45
C THR A 86 -1.38 22.69 7.23
N ILE A 87 -2.09 22.27 6.17
CA ILE A 87 -2.11 20.89 5.68
C ILE A 87 -0.86 20.69 4.82
N ARG A 88 0.10 19.90 5.31
CA ARG A 88 1.38 19.70 4.62
C ARG A 88 1.43 18.31 3.99
N VAL A 89 1.66 18.25 2.67
CA VAL A 89 1.57 17.02 1.86
C VAL A 89 2.92 16.69 1.22
N ALA A 90 3.34 15.43 1.26
CA ALA A 90 4.53 14.94 0.55
C ALA A 90 4.26 13.66 -0.22
N ALA A 91 5.02 13.43 -1.30
CA ALA A 91 4.96 12.20 -2.11
C ALA A 91 6.33 11.54 -2.22
N ASN A 92 6.37 10.21 -2.09
CA ASN A 92 7.60 9.42 -2.30
C ASN A 92 8.05 9.37 -3.78
N THR A 93 7.16 9.73 -4.71
CA THR A 93 7.40 9.83 -6.15
C THR A 93 6.27 10.61 -6.84
N GLY A 94 6.60 11.23 -7.98
CA GLY A 94 5.64 11.95 -8.81
C GLY A 94 5.29 13.34 -8.29
N ASP A 95 4.49 14.05 -9.08
CA ASP A 95 4.05 15.42 -8.82
C ASP A 95 2.91 15.49 -7.76
N LEU A 96 2.83 16.64 -7.09
CA LEU A 96 1.85 17.01 -6.08
C LEU A 96 0.77 18.01 -6.56
N SER A 97 0.90 18.64 -7.74
CA SER A 97 0.01 19.75 -8.17
C SER A 97 -1.49 19.40 -8.10
N ALA A 98 -1.89 18.20 -8.53
CA ALA A 98 -3.28 17.75 -8.49
C ALA A 98 -3.82 17.61 -7.06
N VAL A 99 -3.06 16.98 -6.15
CA VAL A 99 -3.48 16.83 -4.74
C VAL A 99 -3.50 18.18 -4.03
N THR A 100 -2.50 19.04 -4.26
CA THR A 100 -2.48 20.40 -3.72
C THR A 100 -3.69 21.21 -4.21
N THR A 101 -4.02 21.14 -5.49
CA THR A 101 -5.17 21.87 -6.07
C THR A 101 -6.50 21.40 -5.49
N GLY A 102 -6.72 20.08 -5.42
CA GLY A 102 -7.92 19.52 -4.79
C GLY A 102 -8.00 19.82 -3.29
N PHE A 103 -6.88 19.77 -2.58
CA PHE A 103 -6.85 20.12 -1.15
C PHE A 103 -7.09 21.62 -0.92
N ILE A 104 -6.68 22.51 -1.83
CA ILE A 104 -7.04 23.94 -1.76
C ILE A 104 -8.56 24.13 -1.96
N ARG A 105 -9.20 23.36 -2.84
CA ARG A 105 -10.67 23.42 -3.01
C ARG A 105 -11.40 22.85 -1.79
N LEU A 106 -10.97 21.70 -1.26
CA LEU A 106 -11.48 21.10 -0.02
C LEU A 106 -11.25 22.02 1.21
N ALA A 107 -10.09 22.68 1.30
CA ALA A 107 -9.78 23.66 2.34
C ALA A 107 -10.82 24.78 2.37
N ARG A 108 -11.12 25.40 1.22
CA ARG A 108 -12.16 26.44 1.10
C ARG A 108 -13.56 25.95 1.51
N ALA A 109 -13.90 24.71 1.18
CA ALA A 109 -15.16 24.11 1.62
C ALA A 109 -15.22 23.92 3.16
N LEU A 110 -14.11 23.50 3.77
CA LEU A 110 -13.99 23.36 5.23
C LEU A 110 -13.94 24.72 5.95
N GLU A 111 -13.29 25.74 5.37
CA GLU A 111 -13.32 27.13 5.86
C GLU A 111 -14.73 27.72 5.84
N HIS A 112 -15.50 27.46 4.78
CA HIS A 112 -16.91 27.86 4.73
C HIS A 112 -17.73 27.11 5.80
N ALA A 113 -17.53 25.80 5.93
CA ALA A 113 -18.19 25.00 6.93
C ALA A 113 -17.93 25.50 8.36
N ALA A 114 -16.70 25.92 8.67
CA ALA A 114 -16.33 26.44 10.00
C ALA A 114 -17.17 27.66 10.44
N ARG A 115 -17.67 28.46 9.50
CA ARG A 115 -18.57 29.61 9.75
C ARG A 115 -19.94 29.15 10.25
N ARG A 116 -20.39 27.96 9.81
CA ARG A 116 -21.68 27.30 10.13
C ARG A 116 -22.91 28.05 9.60
N GLU A 117 -22.74 28.79 8.50
CA GLU A 117 -23.82 29.55 7.82
C GLU A 117 -24.91 28.63 7.22
N ARG A 118 -24.54 27.41 6.83
CA ARG A 118 -25.42 26.40 6.21
C ARG A 118 -25.74 25.24 7.15
N LEU A 119 -26.61 24.32 6.74
CA LEU A 119 -26.77 23.05 7.45
C LEU A 119 -25.50 22.20 7.29
N LYS A 120 -25.25 21.31 8.26
CA LYS A 120 -24.09 20.40 8.23
C LYS A 120 -24.12 19.46 7.00
N LEU A 121 -25.31 19.13 6.50
CA LEU A 121 -25.47 18.27 5.33
C LEU A 121 -24.99 18.99 4.06
N ASP A 122 -25.43 20.22 3.84
CA ASP A 122 -25.06 21.05 2.69
C ASP A 122 -23.54 21.24 2.61
N ASP A 123 -22.89 21.55 3.75
CA ASP A 123 -21.42 21.68 3.81
C ASP A 123 -20.71 20.34 3.58
N THR A 124 -21.27 19.23 4.07
CA THR A 124 -20.76 17.88 3.79
C THR A 124 -20.85 17.57 2.30
N GLU A 125 -21.96 17.90 1.63
CA GLU A 125 -22.16 17.65 0.20
C GLU A 125 -21.21 18.50 -0.65
N VAL A 126 -21.03 19.78 -0.32
CA VAL A 126 -20.05 20.66 -0.99
C VAL A 126 -18.63 20.14 -0.82
N ALA A 127 -18.19 19.81 0.40
CA ALA A 127 -16.87 19.24 0.64
C ALA A 127 -16.70 17.85 -0.01
N PHE A 128 -17.77 17.09 -0.18
CA PHE A 128 -17.75 15.76 -0.77
C PHE A 128 -17.69 15.80 -2.30
N ARG A 129 -18.38 16.73 -2.96
CA ARG A 129 -18.24 17.00 -4.40
C ARG A 129 -16.78 17.32 -4.76
N GLU A 130 -16.10 18.07 -3.89
CA GLU A 130 -14.66 18.37 -4.01
C GLU A 130 -13.78 17.14 -3.87
N VAL A 131 -14.08 16.26 -2.90
CA VAL A 131 -13.38 14.97 -2.74
C VAL A 131 -13.61 14.02 -3.92
N VAL A 132 -14.84 13.89 -4.42
CA VAL A 132 -15.14 13.04 -5.57
C VAL A 132 -14.47 13.57 -6.84
N SER A 133 -14.43 14.90 -7.02
CA SER A 133 -13.70 15.54 -8.13
C SER A 133 -12.19 15.25 -8.09
N LEU A 134 -11.59 15.22 -6.89
CA LEU A 134 -10.16 14.98 -6.69
C LEU A 134 -9.75 13.51 -6.92
N ASP A 135 -10.58 12.57 -6.44
CA ASP A 135 -10.27 11.14 -6.44
C ASP A 135 -10.96 10.35 -7.57
N LEU A 136 -11.62 11.02 -8.52
CA LEU A 136 -12.49 10.43 -9.56
C LEU A 136 -11.87 9.20 -10.25
N ASP A 137 -10.69 9.37 -10.86
CA ASP A 137 -9.88 8.30 -11.49
C ASP A 137 -9.77 7.03 -10.61
N ARG A 138 -9.58 7.25 -9.30
CA ARG A 138 -9.31 6.20 -8.31
C ARG A 138 -10.58 5.63 -7.69
N ILE A 139 -11.68 6.38 -7.69
CA ILE A 139 -13.02 5.88 -7.34
C ILE A 139 -13.51 4.98 -8.47
N LEU A 140 -13.41 5.42 -9.73
CA LEU A 140 -13.72 4.63 -10.93
C LEU A 140 -12.91 3.33 -10.98
N SER A 141 -11.59 3.39 -10.72
CA SER A 141 -10.70 2.22 -10.63
C SER A 141 -11.14 1.21 -9.54
N ARG A 142 -11.54 1.67 -8.35
CA ARG A 142 -12.08 0.80 -7.29
C ARG A 142 -13.44 0.19 -7.63
N LEU A 143 -14.33 0.96 -8.28
CA LEU A 143 -15.59 0.44 -8.81
C LEU A 143 -15.35 -0.59 -9.93
N ARG A 144 -14.19 -0.51 -10.60
CA ARG A 144 -13.84 -1.21 -11.85
C ARG A 144 -14.84 -0.87 -12.97
N SER A 145 -15.15 0.42 -13.06
CA SER A 145 -15.93 1.02 -14.15
C SER A 145 -15.19 0.90 -15.49
N ARG A 146 -15.90 0.80 -16.63
CA ARG A 146 -15.27 0.87 -17.97
C ARG A 146 -14.50 2.17 -18.21
N HIS A 147 -14.90 3.22 -17.48
CA HIS A 147 -14.30 4.54 -17.50
C HIS A 147 -12.97 4.64 -16.76
N ALA A 148 -12.61 3.64 -15.95
CA ALA A 148 -11.33 3.61 -15.27
C ALA A 148 -10.19 3.34 -16.25
N LYS A 149 -9.08 4.08 -16.10
CA LYS A 149 -7.81 3.75 -16.77
C LYS A 149 -7.44 2.30 -16.43
N CYS A 150 -7.44 1.43 -17.43
CA CYS A 150 -7.20 -0.01 -17.22
C CYS A 150 -5.79 -0.25 -16.65
N THR A 151 -5.69 -1.08 -15.61
CA THR A 151 -4.41 -1.42 -14.98
C THR A 151 -4.28 -2.93 -14.83
N ARG A 152 -3.05 -3.45 -14.67
CA ARG A 152 -2.78 -4.86 -14.30
C ARG A 152 -3.50 -5.31 -13.00
N LYS A 153 -4.06 -4.39 -12.19
CA LYS A 153 -4.88 -4.70 -11.01
C LYS A 153 -6.38 -4.87 -11.31
N THR A 154 -6.88 -4.26 -12.39
CA THR A 154 -8.30 -4.14 -12.74
C THR A 154 -8.68 -4.84 -14.04
N ALA A 155 -7.72 -5.03 -14.97
CA ALA A 155 -7.90 -5.74 -16.24
C ALA A 155 -8.55 -7.12 -16.06
N GLY A 156 -9.54 -7.43 -16.91
CA GLY A 156 -10.27 -8.71 -16.91
C GLY A 156 -11.18 -8.96 -15.69
N LYS A 157 -11.30 -8.03 -14.73
CA LYS A 157 -12.07 -8.25 -13.50
C LYS A 157 -13.44 -7.59 -13.56
N ARG A 158 -14.50 -8.35 -13.24
CA ARG A 158 -15.89 -7.86 -13.15
C ARG A 158 -16.02 -6.62 -12.25
N PRO A 159 -16.99 -5.72 -12.51
CA PRO A 159 -17.35 -4.58 -11.66
C PRO A 159 -17.60 -4.93 -10.19
N LEU A 160 -17.24 -4.02 -9.28
CA LEU A 160 -17.38 -4.25 -7.83
C LEU A 160 -18.84 -4.37 -7.38
N ILE A 161 -19.73 -3.56 -7.96
CA ILE A 161 -21.16 -3.53 -7.62
C ILE A 161 -21.85 -4.84 -8.01
N GLU A 162 -21.47 -5.44 -9.14
CA GLU A 162 -21.92 -6.78 -9.54
C GLU A 162 -21.48 -7.88 -8.55
N GLN A 163 -20.21 -7.90 -8.15
CA GLN A 163 -19.73 -8.89 -7.17
C GLN A 163 -20.44 -8.73 -5.82
N LEU A 164 -20.74 -7.49 -5.39
CA LEU A 164 -21.54 -7.24 -4.19
C LEU A 164 -22.98 -7.77 -4.35
N HIS A 165 -23.62 -7.50 -5.49
CA HIS A 165 -24.95 -8.01 -5.80
C HIS A 165 -25.01 -9.53 -5.75
N ASP A 166 -24.12 -10.21 -6.48
CA ASP A 166 -24.11 -11.66 -6.62
C ASP A 166 -23.77 -12.34 -5.28
N ALA A 167 -22.91 -11.71 -4.48
CA ALA A 167 -22.62 -12.16 -3.12
C ALA A 167 -23.84 -12.07 -2.19
N ILE A 168 -24.52 -10.92 -2.13
CA ILE A 168 -25.63 -10.72 -1.17
C ILE A 168 -26.94 -11.40 -1.59
N HIS A 169 -27.12 -11.67 -2.89
CA HIS A 169 -28.22 -12.49 -3.42
C HIS A 169 -27.89 -13.99 -3.48
N SER A 170 -26.68 -14.41 -3.09
CA SER A 170 -26.33 -15.83 -2.99
C SER A 170 -27.31 -16.57 -2.07
N ARG A 171 -27.84 -17.70 -2.53
CA ARG A 171 -28.73 -18.59 -1.75
C ARG A 171 -28.09 -19.12 -0.45
N SER A 172 -26.77 -18.97 -0.30
CA SER A 172 -26.02 -19.34 0.90
C SER A 172 -25.93 -18.24 1.96
N VAL A 173 -26.35 -17.00 1.65
CA VAL A 173 -26.49 -15.91 2.63
C VAL A 173 -27.88 -16.01 3.26
N LYS A 174 -27.93 -16.07 4.60
CA LYS A 174 -29.18 -16.24 5.35
C LYS A 174 -30.10 -15.03 5.17
N ALA A 175 -31.33 -15.28 4.71
CA ALA A 175 -32.38 -14.27 4.64
C ALA A 175 -32.71 -13.74 6.03
N THR A 176 -32.64 -12.42 6.19
CA THR A 176 -33.07 -11.68 7.39
C THR A 176 -33.61 -10.32 6.92
N LYS A 177 -34.44 -9.65 7.72
CA LYS A 177 -35.01 -8.33 7.35
C LYS A 177 -33.92 -7.33 6.91
N THR A 178 -32.82 -7.26 7.67
CA THR A 178 -31.66 -6.42 7.34
C THR A 178 -31.02 -6.80 6.01
N ILE A 179 -30.92 -8.10 5.68
CA ILE A 179 -30.37 -8.56 4.39
C ILE A 179 -31.33 -8.27 3.23
N GLU A 180 -32.65 -8.38 3.39
CA GLU A 180 -33.60 -7.98 2.33
C GLU A 180 -33.64 -6.46 2.11
N GLU A 181 -33.43 -5.66 3.17
CA GLU A 181 -33.18 -4.21 3.05
C GLU A 181 -31.84 -3.91 2.38
N SER A 182 -30.80 -4.70 2.66
CA SER A 182 -29.48 -4.59 2.04
C SER A 182 -29.52 -4.95 0.55
N ARG A 183 -30.26 -5.98 0.16
CA ARG A 183 -30.45 -6.41 -1.24
C ARG A 183 -31.05 -5.31 -2.10
N ARG A 184 -32.11 -4.64 -1.61
CA ARG A 184 -32.72 -3.49 -2.30
C ARG A 184 -31.72 -2.35 -2.51
N ARG A 185 -30.99 -1.95 -1.46
CA ARG A 185 -29.90 -0.93 -1.58
C ARG A 185 -28.84 -1.31 -2.62
N VAL A 186 -28.57 -2.59 -2.82
CA VAL A 186 -27.61 -3.06 -3.82
C VAL A 186 -28.20 -3.09 -5.24
N GLN A 187 -29.51 -3.26 -5.39
CA GLN A 187 -30.24 -3.08 -6.66
C GLN A 187 -30.32 -1.59 -7.05
N ASP A 188 -30.52 -0.70 -6.08
CA ASP A 188 -30.44 0.76 -6.25
C ASP A 188 -29.01 1.16 -6.72
N LEU A 189 -27.97 0.63 -6.07
CA LEU A 189 -26.57 0.80 -6.47
C LEU A 189 -26.26 0.25 -7.85
N GLN A 190 -26.82 -0.89 -8.26
CA GLN A 190 -26.68 -1.39 -9.64
C GLN A 190 -27.32 -0.44 -10.66
N SER A 191 -28.47 0.16 -10.33
CA SER A 191 -29.13 1.12 -11.22
C SER A 191 -28.31 2.40 -11.39
N LEU A 192 -27.71 2.90 -10.30
CA LEU A 192 -26.75 4.01 -10.35
C LEU A 192 -25.48 3.66 -11.12
N PHE A 193 -24.94 2.44 -10.93
CA PHE A 193 -23.77 1.98 -11.66
C PHE A 193 -24.04 1.79 -13.15
N ALA A 194 -25.20 1.23 -13.53
CA ALA A 194 -25.62 1.15 -14.93
C ALA A 194 -25.78 2.54 -15.58
N ARG A 195 -26.26 3.54 -14.82
CA ARG A 195 -26.26 4.95 -15.26
C ARG A 195 -24.84 5.46 -15.51
N LEU A 196 -23.88 5.22 -14.60
CA LEU A 196 -22.47 5.56 -14.81
C LEU A 196 -21.89 4.89 -16.07
N GLU A 197 -22.09 3.58 -16.22
CA GLU A 197 -21.66 2.79 -17.39
C GLU A 197 -22.44 3.12 -18.68
N SER A 198 -23.46 3.98 -18.64
CA SER A 198 -24.18 4.45 -19.84
C SER A 198 -23.56 5.70 -20.47
N ILE A 199 -22.81 6.50 -19.70
CA ILE A 199 -22.17 7.74 -20.16
C ILE A 199 -21.13 7.42 -21.25
N THR A 200 -21.11 8.18 -22.35
CA THR A 200 -20.36 7.84 -23.57
C THR A 200 -18.96 8.45 -23.65
N ASP A 201 -18.73 9.63 -23.10
CA ASP A 201 -17.41 10.26 -22.96
C ASP A 201 -17.29 10.90 -21.56
N LEU A 202 -16.07 10.97 -21.03
CA LEU A 202 -15.73 11.69 -19.80
C LEU A 202 -14.89 12.96 -20.06
N ASN A 203 -14.51 13.19 -21.32
CA ASN A 203 -13.68 14.32 -21.76
C ASN A 203 -14.51 15.37 -22.54
N ALA A 204 -15.83 15.17 -22.57
CA ALA A 204 -16.82 16.09 -23.14
C ALA A 204 -16.96 17.38 -22.30
N GLU A 205 -17.99 18.17 -22.58
CA GLU A 205 -18.20 19.48 -21.95
C GLU A 205 -18.25 19.40 -20.40
N ILE A 206 -17.93 20.52 -19.75
CA ILE A 206 -17.84 20.64 -18.28
C ILE A 206 -19.08 20.09 -17.57
N ILE A 207 -20.26 20.24 -18.17
CA ILE A 207 -21.55 19.76 -17.67
C ILE A 207 -21.59 18.23 -17.55
N GLU A 208 -21.01 17.49 -18.50
CA GLU A 208 -20.94 16.03 -18.43
C GLU A 208 -19.98 15.57 -17.32
N VAL A 209 -18.84 16.26 -17.16
CA VAL A 209 -17.90 16.00 -16.06
C VAL A 209 -18.54 16.25 -14.68
N GLU A 210 -19.34 17.31 -14.54
CA GLU A 210 -20.10 17.58 -13.32
C GLU A 210 -21.17 16.49 -13.06
N GLY A 211 -21.91 16.07 -14.09
CA GLY A 211 -22.89 14.98 -13.99
C GLY A 211 -22.27 13.62 -13.62
N VAL A 212 -21.05 13.34 -14.07
CA VAL A 212 -20.28 12.15 -13.69
C VAL A 212 -19.89 12.21 -12.21
N VAL A 213 -19.39 13.36 -11.73
CA VAL A 213 -19.04 13.57 -10.31
C VAL A 213 -20.27 13.38 -9.41
N GLU A 214 -21.45 13.82 -9.84
CA GLU A 214 -22.70 13.61 -9.10
C GLU A 214 -23.12 12.14 -9.03
N VAL A 215 -23.08 11.40 -10.14
CA VAL A 215 -23.40 9.96 -10.17
C VAL A 215 -22.42 9.16 -9.32
N VAL A 216 -21.12 9.42 -9.46
CA VAL A 216 -20.07 8.74 -8.67
C VAL A 216 -20.19 9.09 -7.19
N GLY A 217 -20.53 10.34 -6.86
CA GLY A 217 -20.80 10.78 -5.49
C GLY A 217 -21.96 10.02 -4.85
N GLU A 218 -23.11 9.94 -5.52
CA GLU A 218 -24.28 9.22 -5.00
C GLU A 218 -24.01 7.71 -4.85
N ILE A 219 -23.28 7.08 -5.78
CA ILE A 219 -22.81 5.68 -5.63
C ILE A 219 -21.99 5.52 -4.34
N VAL A 220 -20.99 6.38 -4.12
CA VAL A 220 -20.11 6.32 -2.93
C VAL A 220 -20.88 6.59 -1.63
N LYS A 221 -21.84 7.50 -1.66
CA LYS A 221 -22.72 7.87 -0.55
C LYS A 221 -23.70 6.74 -0.18
N GLN A 222 -24.28 6.05 -1.17
CA GLN A 222 -25.10 4.85 -0.93
C GLN A 222 -24.26 3.64 -0.49
N ILE A 223 -23.04 3.47 -1.00
CA ILE A 223 -22.08 2.48 -0.47
C ILE A 223 -21.76 2.76 1.00
N HIS A 224 -21.58 4.02 1.39
CA HIS A 224 -21.39 4.37 2.80
C HIS A 224 -22.63 4.04 3.64
N ALA A 225 -23.84 4.42 3.20
CA ALA A 225 -25.08 4.10 3.89
C ALA A 225 -25.31 2.58 4.04
N PHE A 226 -24.98 1.80 3.01
CA PHE A 226 -24.94 0.33 3.05
C PHE A 226 -23.94 -0.17 4.11
N SER A 227 -22.71 0.35 4.14
CA SER A 227 -21.67 -0.06 5.09
C SER A 227 -22.01 0.24 6.56
N LEU A 228 -22.91 1.19 6.83
CA LEU A 228 -23.44 1.46 8.18
C LEU A 228 -24.62 0.55 8.55
N ALA A 229 -25.42 0.11 7.57
CA ALA A 229 -26.58 -0.75 7.78
C ALA A 229 -26.23 -2.24 7.84
N THR A 230 -25.10 -2.64 7.25
CA THR A 230 -24.80 -4.03 6.92
C THR A 230 -23.35 -4.39 7.23
N ASP A 231 -23.13 -5.21 8.27
CA ASP A 231 -21.84 -5.91 8.44
C ASP A 231 -21.71 -6.99 7.35
N LEU A 232 -21.07 -6.62 6.24
CA LEU A 232 -20.83 -7.52 5.12
C LEU A 232 -19.87 -8.66 5.48
N GLY A 233 -18.95 -8.46 6.44
CA GLY A 233 -18.05 -9.51 6.91
C GLY A 233 -18.82 -10.62 7.61
N LEU A 234 -19.69 -10.26 8.55
CA LEU A 234 -20.59 -11.18 9.24
C LEU A 234 -21.61 -11.83 8.28
N ALA A 235 -22.21 -11.04 7.39
CA ALA A 235 -23.21 -11.52 6.43
C ALA A 235 -22.65 -12.59 5.47
N LEU A 236 -21.41 -12.43 5.00
CA LEU A 236 -20.76 -13.38 4.09
C LEU A 236 -20.04 -14.52 4.83
N GLN A 237 -19.80 -14.42 6.14
CA GLN A 237 -18.97 -15.36 6.92
C GLN A 237 -19.35 -16.83 6.66
N THR A 238 -20.63 -17.20 6.85
CA THR A 238 -21.12 -18.59 6.71
C THR A 238 -21.65 -18.93 5.31
N SER A 239 -21.45 -18.06 4.31
CA SER A 239 -21.86 -18.33 2.93
C SER A 239 -20.95 -19.35 2.24
N MET A 240 -21.34 -19.86 1.07
CA MET A 240 -20.53 -20.75 0.22
C MET A 240 -19.70 -19.99 -0.82
N ILE A 241 -19.52 -18.68 -0.63
CA ILE A 241 -18.76 -17.79 -1.52
C ILE A 241 -17.25 -18.03 -1.37
N GLU A 242 -16.49 -17.79 -2.44
CA GLU A 242 -15.02 -17.93 -2.45
C GLU A 242 -14.35 -17.19 -1.27
N PRO A 243 -13.43 -17.82 -0.52
CA PRO A 243 -12.77 -17.19 0.63
C PRO A 243 -12.04 -15.89 0.31
N THR A 244 -11.46 -15.75 -0.89
CA THR A 244 -10.79 -14.51 -1.31
C THR A 244 -11.79 -13.36 -1.45
N LEU A 245 -12.94 -13.61 -2.08
CA LEU A 245 -14.01 -12.64 -2.31
C LEU A 245 -14.70 -12.24 -1.00
N LYS A 246 -14.87 -13.19 -0.06
CA LYS A 246 -15.33 -12.91 1.33
C LYS A 246 -14.43 -11.91 2.06
N ALA A 247 -13.11 -11.99 1.88
CA ALA A 247 -12.18 -11.05 2.50
C ALA A 247 -12.13 -9.71 1.74
N TYR A 248 -12.14 -9.75 0.40
CA TYR A 248 -12.02 -8.57 -0.45
C TYR A 248 -13.25 -7.65 -0.41
N LEU A 249 -14.47 -8.19 -0.44
CA LEU A 249 -15.68 -7.35 -0.57
C LEU A 249 -15.87 -6.37 0.60
N PRO A 250 -15.82 -6.77 1.89
CA PRO A 250 -15.94 -5.82 3.00
C PRO A 250 -14.85 -4.74 2.97
N GLU A 251 -13.63 -5.10 2.57
CA GLU A 251 -12.50 -4.17 2.46
C GLU A 251 -12.70 -3.16 1.33
N ALA A 252 -13.13 -3.61 0.14
CA ALA A 252 -13.34 -2.76 -1.03
C ALA A 252 -14.55 -1.82 -0.86
N ILE A 253 -15.65 -2.33 -0.30
CA ILE A 253 -16.86 -1.56 0.03
C ILE A 253 -16.54 -0.53 1.14
N GLY A 254 -15.80 -0.93 2.18
CA GLY A 254 -15.28 0.00 3.18
C GLY A 254 -14.37 1.09 2.57
N LYS A 255 -13.48 0.72 1.63
CA LYS A 255 -12.56 1.66 0.98
C LYS A 255 -13.26 2.66 0.06
N LEU A 256 -14.44 2.34 -0.48
CA LEU A 256 -15.29 3.32 -1.16
C LEU A 256 -16.09 4.17 -0.17
N GLY A 257 -16.78 3.54 0.80
CA GLY A 257 -17.54 4.25 1.84
C GLY A 257 -16.68 5.17 2.73
N ARG A 258 -15.35 4.99 2.74
CA ARG A 258 -14.43 5.88 3.47
C ARG A 258 -14.38 7.29 2.88
N TYR A 259 -14.62 7.50 1.59
CA TYR A 259 -14.61 8.84 0.98
C TYR A 259 -15.66 9.78 1.60
N TYR A 260 -16.91 9.33 1.67
CA TYR A 260 -17.99 10.12 2.29
C TYR A 260 -17.78 10.27 3.80
N SER A 261 -17.43 9.19 4.51
CA SER A 261 -17.25 9.27 5.98
C SER A 261 -16.04 10.11 6.41
N ALA A 262 -14.90 10.03 5.73
CA ALA A 262 -13.75 10.89 5.99
C ALA A 262 -14.08 12.37 5.75
N THR A 263 -14.86 12.67 4.71
CA THR A 263 -15.34 14.04 4.44
C THR A 263 -16.28 14.55 5.54
N SER A 264 -17.26 13.73 5.94
CA SER A 264 -18.18 14.04 7.04
C SER A 264 -17.44 14.25 8.36
N GLU A 265 -16.45 13.41 8.68
CA GLU A 265 -15.56 13.56 9.85
C GLU A 265 -14.76 14.88 9.79
N LEU A 266 -14.21 15.26 8.63
CA LEU A 266 -13.52 16.55 8.43
C LEU A 266 -14.46 17.76 8.59
N VAL A 267 -15.69 17.69 8.07
CA VAL A 267 -16.72 18.74 8.28
C VAL A 267 -17.16 18.79 9.76
N CYS A 268 -17.17 17.66 10.48
CA CYS A 268 -17.35 17.65 11.93
C CYS A 268 -16.18 18.32 12.68
N ALA A 269 -14.96 18.24 12.16
CA ALA A 269 -13.80 18.93 12.73
C ALA A 269 -13.90 20.44 12.50
N ALA A 270 -14.19 20.86 11.26
CA ALA A 270 -14.36 22.27 10.91
C ALA A 270 -15.50 22.96 11.67
N ARG A 271 -16.67 22.32 11.78
CA ARG A 271 -17.84 22.89 12.47
C ARG A 271 -17.75 22.90 14.01
N HIS A 272 -16.71 22.31 14.61
CA HIS A 272 -16.62 22.12 16.07
C HIS A 272 -16.56 23.46 16.83
N ARG A 273 -17.55 23.75 17.69
CA ARG A 273 -17.75 25.09 18.27
C ARG A 273 -16.58 25.66 19.08
N ALA A 274 -15.79 24.81 19.74
CA ALA A 274 -14.62 25.24 20.50
C ALA A 274 -13.32 25.26 19.68
N CYS A 275 -13.34 24.83 18.41
CA CYS A 275 -12.17 24.82 17.55
C CYS A 275 -12.24 25.98 16.55
N ARG A 276 -11.23 26.85 16.53
CA ARG A 276 -11.12 27.97 15.57
C ARG A 276 -10.11 27.70 14.44
N LEU A 277 -9.43 26.56 14.49
CA LEU A 277 -8.35 26.19 13.55
C LEU A 277 -8.77 26.09 12.08
N PHE A 278 -10.06 25.93 11.79
CA PHE A 278 -10.57 25.84 10.43
C PHE A 278 -11.08 27.20 9.90
N GLU A 279 -10.79 28.32 10.57
CA GLU A 279 -11.07 29.67 10.03
C GLU A 279 -10.08 30.10 8.93
N SER A 280 -8.93 29.44 8.83
CA SER A 280 -7.95 29.58 7.74
C SER A 280 -7.19 28.28 7.52
N ILE A 281 -7.12 27.79 6.28
CA ILE A 281 -6.53 26.49 5.94
C ILE A 281 -5.56 26.64 4.78
N GLU A 282 -4.27 26.61 5.09
CA GLU A 282 -3.19 26.58 4.12
C GLU A 282 -2.93 25.15 3.63
N VAL A 283 -2.44 25.00 2.39
CA VAL A 283 -2.05 23.72 1.82
C VAL A 283 -0.65 23.86 1.22
N GLU A 284 0.35 23.27 1.86
CA GLU A 284 1.75 23.38 1.46
C GLU A 284 2.30 22.02 0.98
N PRO A 285 2.58 21.83 -0.33
CA PRO A 285 3.32 20.67 -0.81
C PRO A 285 4.78 20.74 -0.35
N PHE A 286 5.37 19.60 -0.04
CA PHE A 286 6.80 19.49 0.25
C PHE A 286 7.40 18.22 -0.37
N GLN A 287 8.52 18.40 -1.08
CA GLN A 287 9.36 17.29 -1.53
C GLN A 287 10.83 17.62 -1.27
N ILE A 288 11.59 16.63 -0.81
CA ILE A 288 13.04 16.77 -0.64
C ILE A 288 13.71 16.57 -2.01
N PRO A 289 14.45 17.56 -2.55
CA PRO A 289 15.16 17.40 -3.81
C PRO A 289 16.25 16.32 -3.66
N MET A 290 16.27 15.38 -4.61
CA MET A 290 17.23 14.28 -4.63
C MET A 290 18.50 14.71 -5.38
N PRO A 291 19.71 14.62 -4.79
CA PRO A 291 20.95 15.01 -5.46
C PRO A 291 21.18 14.21 -6.74
N ALA A 292 21.74 14.84 -7.77
CA ALA A 292 22.00 14.21 -9.08
C ALA A 292 22.98 13.02 -9.03
N SER A 293 23.77 12.91 -7.97
CA SER A 293 24.61 11.76 -7.65
C SER A 293 23.81 10.54 -7.15
N LEU A 294 22.66 10.76 -6.50
CA LEU A 294 21.85 9.72 -5.84
C LEU A 294 20.60 9.34 -6.65
N SER A 295 20.10 10.23 -7.51
CA SER A 295 18.94 9.96 -8.38
C SER A 295 19.16 8.73 -9.28
N LYS A 296 20.40 8.50 -9.73
CA LYS A 296 20.82 7.34 -10.54
C LYS A 296 20.68 5.99 -9.81
N SER A 297 20.57 5.97 -8.48
CA SER A 297 20.57 4.72 -7.68
C SER A 297 19.17 4.12 -7.41
N HIS A 298 18.11 4.69 -8.00
CA HIS A 298 16.70 4.36 -7.72
C HIS A 298 16.30 4.45 -6.23
N TRP A 299 17.07 5.15 -5.40
CA TRP A 299 16.76 5.35 -3.98
C TRP A 299 15.60 6.35 -3.83
N LYS A 300 14.77 6.18 -2.78
CA LYS A 300 13.62 7.02 -2.50
C LYS A 300 13.56 7.41 -1.02
N VAL A 301 13.46 8.71 -0.73
CA VAL A 301 13.05 9.19 0.58
C VAL A 301 11.53 8.99 0.68
N HIS A 302 11.07 8.16 1.62
CA HIS A 302 9.65 7.88 1.80
C HIS A 302 8.88 9.13 2.25
N ALA A 303 7.59 9.22 1.93
CA ALA A 303 6.80 10.44 2.14
C ALA A 303 6.73 10.84 3.62
N GLU A 304 6.62 9.85 4.51
CA GLU A 304 6.63 10.04 5.97
C GLU A 304 7.96 10.64 6.45
N ILE A 305 9.08 10.18 5.87
CA ILE A 305 10.43 10.68 6.16
C ILE A 305 10.61 12.10 5.60
N GLN A 306 10.05 12.42 4.43
CA GLN A 306 10.10 13.78 3.88
C GLN A 306 9.39 14.78 4.82
N LEU A 307 8.20 14.46 5.32
CA LEU A 307 7.50 15.32 6.28
C LEU A 307 8.21 15.41 7.64
N LEU A 308 8.83 14.33 8.12
CA LEU A 308 9.64 14.37 9.36
C LEU A 308 10.82 15.35 9.20
N PHE A 309 11.58 15.22 8.10
CA PHE A 309 12.75 16.06 7.87
C PHE A 309 12.41 17.51 7.52
N PHE A 310 11.21 17.82 7.03
CA PHE A 310 10.73 19.20 6.97
C PHE A 310 10.83 19.89 8.34
N TYR A 311 10.39 19.23 9.42
CA TYR A 311 10.39 19.82 10.77
C TYR A 311 11.75 19.72 11.49
N GLU A 312 12.70 18.93 10.99
CA GLU A 312 14.12 19.01 11.43
C GLU A 312 14.84 20.20 10.77
N VAL A 313 14.54 20.50 9.49
CA VAL A 313 15.04 21.69 8.78
C VAL A 313 14.39 22.98 9.31
N HIS A 314 13.13 22.94 9.73
CA HIS A 314 12.37 24.10 10.23
C HIS A 314 11.98 23.95 11.72
N PRO A 315 12.93 23.98 12.68
CA PRO A 315 12.62 23.75 14.10
C PRO A 315 11.77 24.85 14.76
N SER A 316 11.60 26.00 14.11
CA SER A 316 10.68 27.07 14.53
C SER A 316 9.21 26.82 14.14
N ARG A 317 8.93 25.87 13.23
CA ARG A 317 7.57 25.48 12.83
C ARG A 317 6.94 24.60 13.91
N ARG A 318 5.62 24.75 14.12
CA ARG A 318 4.94 24.05 15.24
C ARG A 318 4.71 22.58 14.90
N ARG A 319 5.62 21.72 15.36
CA ARG A 319 5.61 20.27 15.08
C ARG A 319 4.22 19.65 15.34
N PRO A 320 3.59 18.99 14.34
CA PRO A 320 2.45 18.10 14.58
C PRO A 320 2.88 16.91 15.44
N ARG A 321 1.91 16.23 16.06
CA ARG A 321 2.13 14.92 16.70
C ARG A 321 2.05 13.80 15.67
N PHE A 322 1.22 13.91 14.63
CA PHE A 322 1.00 12.86 13.64
C PHE A 322 1.52 13.20 12.24
N ILE A 323 2.16 12.20 11.63
CA ILE A 323 2.34 12.11 10.18
C ILE A 323 1.65 10.83 9.74
N CYS A 324 0.66 10.97 8.86
CA CYS A 324 -0.17 9.86 8.37
C CYS A 324 0.07 9.68 6.88
N SER A 325 -0.03 8.45 6.37
CA SER A 325 0.20 8.15 4.94
C SER A 325 -0.98 7.41 4.32
N SER A 326 -1.08 7.46 2.99
CA SER A 326 -2.14 6.77 2.22
C SER A 326 -2.03 5.24 2.26
N LYS A 327 -0.95 4.75 2.87
CA LYS A 327 -0.69 3.40 3.34
C LYS A 327 -0.21 3.49 4.79
N SER A 328 -0.23 2.36 5.51
CA SER A 328 0.52 2.20 6.76
C SER A 328 2.01 2.46 6.53
N ALA A 329 2.75 2.81 7.58
CA ALA A 329 4.20 2.99 7.51
C ALA A 329 4.92 1.67 7.20
N CYS A 330 6.01 1.74 6.44
CA CYS A 330 6.91 0.59 6.24
C CYS A 330 7.78 0.35 7.49
N TYR A 331 8.45 -0.79 7.59
CA TYR A 331 9.29 -1.12 8.75
C TYR A 331 10.35 -0.05 9.07
N LEU A 332 11.01 0.50 8.03
CA LEU A 332 12.07 1.50 8.22
C LEU A 332 11.52 2.87 8.62
N CYS A 333 10.37 3.28 8.06
CA CYS A 333 9.67 4.48 8.53
C CYS A 333 9.22 4.30 9.99
N ASN A 334 8.56 3.17 10.31
CA ASN A 334 8.08 2.88 11.66
C ASN A 334 9.20 2.87 12.70
N LEU A 335 10.33 2.20 12.39
CA LEU A 335 11.48 2.14 13.27
C LEU A 335 12.16 3.52 13.42
N PHE A 336 12.34 4.27 12.33
CA PHE A 336 12.96 5.59 12.40
C PHE A 336 12.11 6.57 13.22
N PHE A 337 10.79 6.60 13.00
CA PHE A 337 9.86 7.38 13.83
C PHE A 337 9.93 6.96 15.31
N SER A 338 9.96 5.65 15.60
CA SER A 338 10.06 5.12 16.97
C SER A 338 11.39 5.48 17.67
N LEU A 339 12.48 5.66 16.91
CA LEU A 339 13.79 6.08 17.44
C LEU A 339 13.95 7.60 17.53
N HIS A 340 13.28 8.35 16.66
CA HIS A 340 13.26 9.81 16.66
C HIS A 340 12.32 10.38 17.73
N GLY A 341 11.20 9.72 18.00
CA GLY A 341 10.27 10.04 19.08
C GLY A 341 9.45 11.33 18.91
N GLY A 342 9.84 12.24 18.00
CA GLY A 342 9.16 13.52 17.79
C GLY A 342 7.83 13.45 17.06
N PHE A 343 7.49 12.30 16.45
CA PHE A 343 6.28 12.12 15.63
C PHE A 343 5.72 10.69 15.73
N TYR A 344 4.41 10.56 15.55
CA TYR A 344 3.70 9.29 15.48
C TYR A 344 3.22 8.99 14.06
N VAL A 345 3.48 7.75 13.60
CA VAL A 345 2.75 7.11 12.50
C VAL A 345 1.69 6.17 13.10
N PRO A 346 0.43 6.15 12.62
CA PRO A 346 -0.67 5.47 13.33
C PRO A 346 -0.62 3.93 13.23
N ARG A 347 -0.04 3.40 12.15
CA ARG A 347 -0.01 1.96 11.85
C ARG A 347 1.21 1.61 11.00
N THR A 348 1.75 0.41 11.19
CA THR A 348 2.79 -0.19 10.34
C THR A 348 2.26 -1.43 9.63
N HIS A 349 2.71 -1.65 8.40
CA HIS A 349 2.54 -2.93 7.68
C HIS A 349 3.81 -3.79 7.69
N GLY A 350 4.91 -3.29 8.28
CA GLY A 350 6.08 -4.09 8.63
C GLY A 350 6.96 -4.61 7.49
N ARG A 351 6.66 -4.34 6.21
CA ARG A 351 7.53 -4.75 5.08
C ARG A 351 8.79 -3.86 4.99
N LEU A 352 9.86 -4.43 4.45
CA LEU A 352 11.17 -3.79 4.29
C LEU A 352 11.47 -3.44 2.82
N TYR A 353 11.66 -2.15 2.52
CA TYR A 353 12.03 -1.68 1.18
C TYR A 353 13.51 -1.30 1.08
N ALA A 354 14.30 -2.06 0.31
CA ALA A 354 15.74 -1.81 0.18
C ALA A 354 16.13 -0.54 -0.61
N ARG A 355 15.17 0.14 -1.24
CA ARG A 355 15.38 1.46 -1.90
C ARG A 355 15.17 2.65 -0.95
N TRP A 356 14.80 2.42 0.31
CA TRP A 356 14.63 3.46 1.33
C TRP A 356 15.96 4.13 1.70
N ILE A 357 15.92 5.44 1.94
CA ILE A 357 17.09 6.26 2.28
C ILE A 357 16.69 7.42 3.22
N LEU A 358 17.61 7.80 4.10
CA LEU A 358 17.55 9.02 4.92
C LEU A 358 18.13 10.22 4.14
N PRO A 359 17.51 11.41 4.24
CA PRO A 359 17.93 12.60 3.48
C PRO A 359 19.09 13.33 4.16
N ASP A 360 20.24 12.69 4.31
CA ASP A 360 21.41 13.21 5.04
C ASP A 360 22.15 14.38 4.36
N TRP A 361 21.64 14.84 3.21
CA TRP A 361 22.09 16.02 2.47
C TRP A 361 21.25 17.29 2.74
N VAL A 362 20.17 17.22 3.54
CA VAL A 362 19.38 18.42 3.88
C VAL A 362 20.05 19.23 4.98
N ASN A 363 19.96 20.55 4.88
CA ASN A 363 20.59 21.48 5.82
C ASN A 363 19.81 21.52 7.14
N ILE A 364 20.33 20.87 8.17
CA ILE A 364 19.75 20.82 9.53
C ILE A 364 20.70 21.58 10.47
N LEU A 365 20.17 22.19 11.54
CA LEU A 365 21.01 22.83 12.56
C LEU A 365 22.01 21.83 13.17
N ALA A 366 23.27 22.26 13.34
CA ALA A 366 24.37 21.41 13.78
C ALA A 366 24.14 20.81 15.18
N ASP A 367 23.44 21.53 16.05
CA ASP A 367 22.98 21.09 17.36
C ASP A 367 22.02 19.87 17.33
N ARG A 368 21.33 19.61 16.21
CA ARG A 368 20.57 18.37 15.98
C ARG A 368 21.45 17.17 15.58
N TYR A 369 22.67 17.40 15.08
CA TYR A 369 23.50 16.32 14.50
C TYR A 369 23.85 15.25 15.54
N GLY A 370 24.10 15.63 16.80
CA GLY A 370 24.38 14.66 17.87
C GLY A 370 23.25 13.66 18.10
N GLU A 371 21.99 14.13 18.02
CA GLU A 371 20.80 13.30 18.17
C GLU A 371 20.56 12.44 16.92
N LEU A 372 20.58 13.04 15.73
CA LEU A 372 20.39 12.32 14.46
C LEU A 372 21.49 11.28 14.20
N SER A 373 22.73 11.56 14.62
CA SER A 373 23.85 10.62 14.63
C SER A 373 23.60 9.43 15.57
N ARG A 374 23.08 9.68 16.78
CA ARG A 374 22.69 8.61 17.74
C ARG A 374 21.54 7.78 17.20
N ILE A 375 20.48 8.40 16.67
CA ILE A 375 19.34 7.74 16.03
C ILE A 375 19.82 6.85 14.87
N SER A 376 20.71 7.37 14.03
CA SER A 376 21.27 6.63 12.88
C SER A 376 22.09 5.40 13.32
N MET A 377 22.89 5.52 14.38
CA MET A 377 23.63 4.38 14.95
C MET A 377 22.67 3.32 15.51
N LEU A 378 21.68 3.71 16.32
CA LEU A 378 20.66 2.80 16.88
C LEU A 378 19.82 2.13 15.79
N LEU A 379 19.45 2.86 14.73
CA LEU A 379 18.76 2.31 13.57
C LEU A 379 19.58 1.19 12.93
N LYS A 380 20.88 1.43 12.67
CA LYS A 380 21.75 0.42 12.08
C LYS A 380 21.95 -0.77 13.01
N GLU A 381 22.18 -0.54 14.31
CA GLU A 381 22.36 -1.58 15.33
C GLU A 381 21.14 -2.52 15.43
N ILE A 382 19.92 -1.96 15.43
CA ILE A 382 18.68 -2.74 15.46
C ILE A 382 18.49 -3.56 14.17
N ILE A 383 18.86 -3.00 13.01
CA ILE A 383 18.83 -3.70 11.71
C ILE A 383 19.87 -4.82 11.70
N ASP A 384 21.13 -4.56 12.07
CA ASP A 384 22.20 -5.56 12.18
C ASP A 384 21.83 -6.67 13.17
N GLY A 385 21.23 -6.32 14.32
CA GLY A 385 20.70 -7.28 15.28
C GLY A 385 19.58 -8.15 14.70
N LYS A 386 18.75 -7.63 13.78
CA LYS A 386 17.79 -8.46 13.03
C LYS A 386 18.48 -9.31 11.95
N VAL A 387 19.50 -8.81 11.25
CA VAL A 387 20.32 -9.60 10.31
C VAL A 387 20.94 -10.81 11.02
N LEU A 388 21.57 -10.61 12.17
CA LEU A 388 22.19 -11.66 12.99
C LEU A 388 21.19 -12.68 13.55
N ARG A 389 19.94 -12.28 13.80
CA ARG A 389 18.87 -13.21 14.21
C ARG A 389 18.29 -13.97 13.02
N ALA A 390 18.15 -13.32 11.86
CA ALA A 390 17.60 -13.92 10.66
C ALA A 390 18.60 -14.90 10.00
N SER A 391 19.89 -14.58 9.95
CA SER A 391 20.92 -15.49 9.41
C SER A 391 21.14 -16.75 10.26
N ARG A 392 20.78 -16.71 11.55
CA ARG A 392 20.73 -17.89 12.44
C ARG A 392 19.46 -18.73 12.26
N SER A 393 18.45 -18.25 11.53
CA SER A 393 17.23 -19.02 11.23
C SER A 393 17.47 -19.96 10.06
N LYS A 394 17.53 -21.27 10.33
CA LYS A 394 17.49 -22.30 9.27
C LYS A 394 16.14 -22.34 8.53
N ARG A 395 15.08 -21.70 9.05
CA ARG A 395 13.77 -21.58 8.40
C ARG A 395 13.72 -20.31 7.55
N LYS A 396 13.58 -20.46 6.23
CA LYS A 396 12.99 -19.40 5.39
C LYS A 396 11.57 -19.16 5.89
N LYS A 397 11.23 -17.91 6.22
CA LYS A 397 9.88 -17.55 6.67
C LYS A 397 8.96 -17.44 5.46
N ARG A 398 7.86 -18.19 5.43
CA ARG A 398 6.75 -17.92 4.51
C ARG A 398 6.02 -16.67 4.96
N TYR A 399 5.80 -15.74 4.04
CA TYR A 399 4.92 -14.61 4.23
C TYR A 399 3.68 -14.72 3.35
N HIS A 400 2.55 -14.26 3.86
CA HIS A 400 1.55 -13.61 3.01
C HIS A 400 1.79 -12.11 3.17
N TYR A 401 1.97 -11.39 2.06
CA TYR A 401 2.22 -9.96 2.16
C TYR A 401 0.94 -9.25 2.63
N PRO A 402 1.01 -8.43 3.69
CA PRO A 402 -0.16 -7.79 4.27
C PRO A 402 -0.66 -6.65 3.36
N ASP A 403 -1.96 -6.33 3.43
CA ASP A 403 -2.43 -5.06 2.86
C ASP A 403 -1.70 -3.90 3.55
N GLU A 404 -1.17 -3.01 2.72
CA GLU A 404 -0.49 -1.80 3.11
C GLU A 404 -1.52 -0.68 3.33
N SER A 405 -2.70 -0.79 2.72
CA SER A 405 -3.74 0.25 2.57
C SER A 405 -4.91 0.06 3.55
N VAL A 406 -4.66 -0.57 4.70
CA VAL A 406 -5.68 -0.91 5.70
C VAL A 406 -6.37 0.35 6.24
N LEU A 407 -7.70 0.34 6.23
CA LEU A 407 -8.49 1.40 6.86
C LEU A 407 -8.33 1.37 8.38
N LEU A 408 -8.16 2.55 8.98
CA LEU A 408 -8.31 2.70 10.42
C LEU A 408 -9.81 2.77 10.79
N PRO A 409 -10.20 2.40 12.03
CA PRO A 409 -11.57 2.47 12.48
C PRO A 409 -12.19 3.88 12.35
N LEU A 410 -13.49 3.94 12.05
CA LEU A 410 -14.28 5.18 12.07
C LEU A 410 -14.24 5.83 13.46
N ALA A 411 -14.20 7.17 13.50
CA ALA A 411 -14.22 7.90 14.75
C ALA A 411 -15.67 8.11 15.24
N SER A 412 -16.05 7.46 16.34
CA SER A 412 -17.42 7.48 16.87
C SER A 412 -17.74 8.78 17.63
N TRP A 413 -18.24 9.79 16.91
CA TRP A 413 -18.64 11.07 17.49
C TRP A 413 -20.15 11.23 17.62
N SER A 414 -20.65 11.23 18.86
CA SER A 414 -22.00 11.69 19.17
C SER A 414 -22.19 13.15 18.76
N SER A 415 -23.22 13.44 17.96
CA SER A 415 -23.45 14.82 17.45
C SER A 415 -24.01 15.79 18.51
N SER A 416 -24.23 15.31 19.74
CA SER A 416 -24.68 16.07 20.91
C SER A 416 -23.50 16.39 21.82
N GLY A 417 -23.19 17.68 21.98
CA GLY A 417 -22.07 18.16 22.79
C GLY A 417 -22.32 18.06 24.30
N ILE A 418 -22.14 16.87 24.88
CA ILE A 418 -22.06 16.67 26.34
C ILE A 418 -20.77 15.88 26.64
N SER A 419 -19.86 16.52 27.38
CA SER A 419 -18.63 15.87 27.86
C SER A 419 -19.00 14.73 28.82
N THR A 420 -18.87 13.50 28.35
CA THR A 420 -19.18 12.30 29.13
C THR A 420 -18.01 11.32 29.01
N LYS A 421 -17.60 10.73 30.14
CA LYS A 421 -16.32 10.01 30.30
C LYS A 421 -16.22 8.82 29.32
N LEU A 422 -15.05 8.66 28.70
CA LEU A 422 -14.71 7.51 27.85
C LEU A 422 -14.80 6.18 28.62
N SER A 423 -15.94 5.50 28.52
CA SER A 423 -16.09 4.11 28.96
C SER A 423 -15.50 3.18 27.90
N ALA A 424 -14.25 2.73 28.10
CA ALA A 424 -13.58 1.81 27.19
C ALA A 424 -14.23 0.42 27.22
N GLN A 425 -15.11 0.14 26.24
CA GLN A 425 -15.64 -1.20 25.96
C GLN A 425 -15.46 -1.53 24.48
N ALA A 426 -14.24 -1.93 24.11
CA ALA A 426 -14.01 -2.69 22.89
C ALA A 426 -14.39 -4.17 23.17
N SER A 427 -15.41 -4.68 22.49
CA SER A 427 -15.95 -6.02 22.72
C SER A 427 -14.98 -7.11 22.25
N ILE A 428 -14.16 -7.63 23.16
CA ILE A 428 -13.32 -8.81 22.92
C ILE A 428 -14.17 -10.06 23.06
N TYR A 429 -14.49 -10.71 21.94
CA TYR A 429 -15.05 -12.08 21.96
C TYR A 429 -13.95 -13.09 22.38
N PRO A 430 -14.19 -13.94 23.40
CA PRO A 430 -13.14 -14.79 23.96
C PRO A 430 -12.94 -16.09 23.16
N ILE A 431 -11.84 -16.20 22.42
CA ILE A 431 -11.34 -17.51 21.96
C ILE A 431 -10.62 -18.20 23.13
N ARG A 432 -11.16 -19.35 23.53
CA ARG A 432 -10.82 -20.12 24.73
C ARG A 432 -9.47 -20.85 24.62
N SER A 433 -8.36 -20.18 24.89
CA SER A 433 -7.07 -20.84 25.10
C SER A 433 -7.05 -21.59 26.45
N GLN A 434 -6.75 -22.88 26.45
CA GLN A 434 -6.66 -23.67 27.69
C GLN A 434 -5.43 -23.30 28.51
N SER A 435 -5.64 -22.91 29.77
CA SER A 435 -4.56 -22.59 30.71
C SER A 435 -3.79 -23.85 31.12
N ARG A 436 -2.46 -23.87 30.92
CA ARG A 436 -1.58 -24.83 31.58
C ARG A 436 -0.56 -24.08 32.45
N SER A 437 -0.61 -24.32 33.76
CA SER A 437 0.20 -23.61 34.75
C SER A 437 1.68 -24.01 34.66
N VAL A 438 2.58 -23.01 34.66
CA VAL A 438 4.01 -23.17 34.93
C VAL A 438 4.46 -22.00 35.82
N HIS A 439 5.40 -22.25 36.73
CA HIS A 439 5.67 -21.36 37.87
C HIS A 439 6.25 -19.98 37.51
N ARG A 440 5.88 -19.00 38.34
CA ARG A 440 6.40 -17.62 38.37
C ARG A 440 7.56 -17.52 39.36
N TYR A 441 8.72 -17.05 38.90
CA TYR A 441 9.76 -16.47 39.77
C TYR A 441 10.25 -15.12 39.18
N PRO A 442 10.68 -14.16 40.02
CA PRO A 442 10.86 -12.77 39.59
C PRO A 442 12.29 -12.45 39.16
N ILE A 443 12.43 -11.54 38.19
CA ILE A 443 13.70 -10.87 37.87
C ILE A 443 13.51 -9.36 38.13
N LYS A 444 14.44 -8.78 38.91
CA LYS A 444 14.43 -7.35 39.27
C LYS A 444 14.87 -6.51 38.07
N GLY A 445 14.16 -5.42 37.79
CA GLY A 445 14.65 -4.35 36.93
C GLY A 445 15.34 -3.25 37.75
N PRO A 446 16.45 -2.66 37.26
CA PRO A 446 16.96 -1.38 37.76
C PRO A 446 16.35 -0.19 37.00
N SER A 447 16.15 0.91 37.70
CA SER A 447 15.58 2.17 37.18
C SER A 447 16.65 3.16 36.73
N GLN A 448 16.33 3.98 35.71
CA GLN A 448 16.84 5.34 35.42
C GLN A 448 18.37 5.57 35.33
N TYR A 449 18.83 6.21 34.25
CA TYR A 449 19.48 7.55 34.23
C TYR A 449 20.38 7.80 33.01
N THR A 450 20.20 8.98 32.40
CA THR A 450 21.22 9.86 31.76
C THR A 450 22.18 9.23 30.72
N ALA A 451 23.33 9.86 30.44
CA ALA A 451 24.05 9.75 29.17
C ALA A 451 25.42 9.01 29.22
N LEU A 452 25.91 8.71 28.01
CA LEU A 452 27.19 8.12 27.53
C LEU A 452 28.49 8.59 28.28
N PRO A 453 29.69 7.92 28.15
CA PRO A 453 30.17 7.16 26.96
C PRO A 453 31.19 5.98 27.11
N LEU A 454 31.53 5.34 25.95
CA LEU A 454 32.78 4.61 25.57
C LEU A 454 33.05 3.13 26.01
N THR A 455 34.02 2.51 25.31
CA THR A 455 34.39 1.06 25.18
C THR A 455 35.92 0.91 24.94
N PRO A 456 36.58 -0.28 24.78
CA PRO A 456 36.17 -1.71 24.73
C PRO A 456 36.84 -2.52 25.90
N PRO A 457 37.26 -3.83 25.86
CA PRO A 457 37.09 -4.99 24.95
C PRO A 457 36.45 -6.21 25.70
N ARG A 458 36.66 -7.54 25.49
CA ARG A 458 37.53 -8.40 24.63
C ARG A 458 36.85 -9.78 24.30
N SER A 459 37.62 -10.88 24.25
CA SER A 459 37.30 -12.24 23.76
C SER A 459 38.45 -13.21 24.17
N PRO A 460 38.40 -14.56 24.01
CA PRO A 460 37.46 -15.47 23.27
C PRO A 460 36.59 -16.33 24.25
N SER A 461 36.06 -17.55 24.04
CA SER A 461 36.28 -18.64 23.03
C SER A 461 35.04 -19.57 22.77
N GLN A 462 35.28 -20.86 22.51
CA GLN A 462 34.42 -21.92 21.92
C GLN A 462 35.10 -23.31 22.23
N PRO A 463 34.65 -24.51 21.77
CA PRO A 463 33.34 -25.00 21.24
C PRO A 463 32.89 -26.37 21.89
N ASP A 464 31.90 -27.19 21.45
CA ASP A 464 30.92 -27.11 20.33
C ASP A 464 29.44 -27.49 20.67
N HIS A 465 28.74 -28.63 20.41
CA HIS A 465 29.02 -29.96 19.80
C HIS A 465 27.73 -30.73 19.33
N VAL A 466 27.86 -32.04 19.04
CA VAL A 466 27.03 -33.01 18.24
C VAL A 466 26.45 -34.14 19.16
N ASP A 467 25.34 -34.89 18.93
CA ASP A 467 24.57 -35.45 17.77
C ASP A 467 23.06 -35.01 17.76
N ARG A 468 22.25 -35.02 16.67
CA ARG A 468 21.75 -36.07 15.74
C ARG A 468 20.75 -37.05 16.43
N SER A 469 19.60 -37.42 15.87
CA SER A 469 19.08 -37.39 14.49
C SER A 469 17.64 -36.79 14.38
N ASP A 470 16.78 -37.25 13.45
CA ASP A 470 16.50 -36.62 12.14
C ASP A 470 15.06 -36.99 11.65
N ILE A 471 14.66 -36.48 10.47
CA ILE A 471 13.51 -36.90 9.59
C ILE A 471 12.06 -36.67 10.08
N THR A 472 11.35 -35.71 9.44
CA THR A 472 10.10 -35.96 8.68
C THR A 472 9.70 -34.75 7.80
N THR A 473 8.90 -35.02 6.77
CA THR A 473 8.59 -34.11 5.63
C THR A 473 7.27 -33.35 5.80
N GLU A 474 7.18 -32.09 5.33
CA GLU A 474 5.94 -31.51 4.75
C GLU A 474 6.19 -30.16 4.03
N CYS A 475 5.28 -29.74 3.13
CA CYS A 475 5.61 -28.82 2.03
C CYS A 475 5.02 -27.38 2.09
N ALA A 476 5.93 -26.41 1.95
CA ALA A 476 5.83 -25.27 1.01
C ALA A 476 4.69 -24.21 1.20
N PRO A 477 4.36 -23.39 0.17
CA PRO A 477 5.27 -22.55 -0.65
C PRO A 477 5.73 -21.22 0.01
N THR A 478 6.10 -20.20 -0.79
CA THR A 478 6.32 -18.78 -0.39
C THR A 478 6.16 -17.88 -1.64
N PRO A 479 5.63 -16.63 -1.56
CA PRO A 479 5.18 -15.89 -2.75
C PRO A 479 6.01 -14.66 -3.18
N ASP A 480 5.70 -14.22 -4.40
CA ASP A 480 5.91 -12.91 -5.06
C ASP A 480 7.29 -12.23 -5.05
N HIS A 481 8.00 -12.38 -6.18
CA HIS A 481 8.92 -11.35 -6.72
C HIS A 481 8.64 -11.15 -8.22
N VAL A 482 8.15 -9.97 -8.62
CA VAL A 482 8.01 -9.60 -10.03
C VAL A 482 9.25 -8.84 -10.48
N SER A 483 10.19 -9.56 -11.09
CA SER A 483 11.45 -9.04 -11.63
C SER A 483 11.55 -9.38 -13.11
N LEU A 484 11.10 -8.47 -13.99
CA LEU A 484 11.21 -8.61 -15.44
C LEU A 484 12.66 -8.98 -15.83
N LEU A 485 12.84 -10.05 -16.60
CA LEU A 485 14.15 -10.51 -17.05
C LEU A 485 14.18 -10.53 -18.57
N THR A 486 15.10 -9.77 -19.17
CA THR A 486 15.33 -9.74 -20.61
C THR A 486 16.18 -10.92 -21.07
N ILE A 487 15.96 -11.35 -22.31
CA ILE A 487 16.67 -12.37 -23.07
C ILE A 487 17.04 -11.72 -24.40
N GLU A 488 18.33 -11.61 -24.70
CA GLU A 488 18.85 -11.00 -25.93
C GLU A 488 19.27 -12.05 -26.98
N ASP A 489 19.48 -11.65 -28.25
CA ASP A 489 19.97 -12.53 -29.35
C ASP A 489 21.14 -13.44 -28.93
N ARG A 490 22.09 -12.91 -28.15
CA ARG A 490 23.31 -13.59 -27.67
C ARG A 490 23.09 -14.65 -26.58
N GLU A 491 21.87 -14.77 -26.06
CA GLU A 491 21.50 -15.73 -25.02
C GLU A 491 20.71 -16.94 -25.57
N LEU A 492 20.56 -17.03 -26.90
CA LEU A 492 20.00 -18.18 -27.58
C LEU A 492 21.07 -19.26 -27.88
N PRO A 493 20.75 -20.56 -27.76
CA PRO A 493 19.48 -21.13 -27.32
C PRO A 493 19.25 -20.94 -25.81
N TYR A 494 18.10 -20.38 -25.45
CA TYR A 494 17.71 -20.12 -24.07
C TYR A 494 16.80 -21.25 -23.58
N SER A 495 17.06 -21.80 -22.40
CA SER A 495 16.15 -22.76 -21.76
C SER A 495 16.04 -22.50 -20.26
N ARG A 496 14.82 -22.62 -19.71
CA ARG A 496 14.55 -22.28 -18.32
C ARG A 496 13.29 -22.94 -17.75
N LEU A 497 13.43 -23.45 -16.51
CA LEU A 497 12.30 -23.89 -15.69
C LEU A 497 11.41 -22.70 -15.27
N VAL A 498 10.11 -22.85 -15.53
CA VAL A 498 9.02 -21.92 -15.28
C VAL A 498 8.11 -22.48 -14.17
N SER A 499 7.57 -21.58 -13.35
CA SER A 499 6.56 -21.84 -12.33
C SER A 499 5.70 -20.59 -12.12
N LEU A 500 4.66 -20.67 -11.27
CA LEU A 500 3.91 -19.49 -10.78
C LEU A 500 4.79 -18.43 -10.08
N THR A 501 6.05 -18.73 -9.76
CA THR A 501 7.01 -17.77 -9.17
C THR A 501 8.04 -17.24 -10.17
N THR A 502 8.03 -17.72 -11.42
CA THR A 502 8.90 -17.21 -12.48
C THR A 502 8.31 -15.88 -12.99
N PRO A 503 9.06 -14.76 -12.92
CA PRO A 503 8.56 -13.47 -13.36
C PRO A 503 8.47 -13.40 -14.90
N SER A 504 7.75 -12.40 -15.40
CA SER A 504 7.68 -12.06 -16.83
C SER A 504 9.06 -12.12 -17.49
N LEU A 505 9.17 -12.85 -18.59
CA LEU A 505 10.39 -12.91 -19.41
C LEU A 505 10.19 -12.03 -20.64
N HIS A 506 11.12 -11.13 -20.91
CA HIS A 506 11.12 -10.28 -22.10
C HIS A 506 12.13 -10.83 -23.11
N LEU A 507 11.75 -11.01 -24.36
CA LEU A 507 12.61 -11.49 -25.44
C LEU A 507 12.77 -10.37 -26.46
N GLU A 508 14.02 -9.96 -26.70
CA GLU A 508 14.38 -8.84 -27.57
C GLU A 508 15.37 -9.32 -28.64
N LEU A 509 14.84 -9.58 -29.85
CA LEU A 509 15.56 -10.15 -30.99
C LEU A 509 15.48 -9.19 -32.18
N GLY A 510 16.41 -8.23 -32.25
CA GLY A 510 16.44 -7.16 -33.24
C GLY A 510 15.19 -6.27 -33.26
N MET A 511 14.21 -6.60 -34.10
CA MET A 511 12.93 -5.88 -34.21
C MET A 511 11.76 -6.61 -33.54
N LEU A 512 11.94 -7.86 -33.11
CA LEU A 512 10.93 -8.63 -32.39
C LEU A 512 11.09 -8.39 -30.88
N SER A 513 10.03 -7.87 -30.25
CA SER A 513 9.93 -7.72 -28.80
C SER A 513 8.71 -8.50 -28.31
N LEU A 514 8.93 -9.47 -27.43
CA LEU A 514 7.88 -10.34 -26.87
C LEU A 514 7.96 -10.38 -25.34
N THR A 515 6.83 -10.61 -24.69
CA THR A 515 6.79 -10.81 -23.22
C THR A 515 5.99 -12.06 -22.88
N PHE A 516 6.64 -13.00 -22.22
CA PHE A 516 6.02 -14.23 -21.73
C PHE A 516 5.54 -14.04 -20.28
N ASP A 517 4.21 -14.07 -20.07
CA ASP A 517 3.55 -13.99 -18.78
C ASP A 517 2.91 -15.34 -18.41
N PHE A 518 3.40 -15.98 -17.34
CA PHE A 518 3.01 -17.34 -16.96
C PHE A 518 1.88 -17.36 -15.92
N LEU A 519 0.67 -17.01 -16.35
CA LEU A 519 -0.46 -16.70 -15.46
C LEU A 519 -1.06 -17.90 -14.68
N GLN A 520 -0.92 -19.13 -15.17
CA GLN A 520 -1.55 -20.34 -14.58
C GLN A 520 -0.61 -21.57 -14.54
N VAL A 521 0.67 -21.41 -14.89
CA VAL A 521 1.62 -22.53 -15.01
C VAL A 521 2.16 -22.97 -13.66
N LEU A 522 1.79 -24.18 -13.20
CA LEU A 522 2.35 -24.79 -11.98
C LEU A 522 3.86 -25.06 -12.13
N SER A 523 4.22 -25.84 -13.15
CA SER A 523 5.59 -26.19 -13.53
C SER A 523 5.70 -26.45 -15.04
N GLY A 524 6.87 -26.15 -15.61
CA GLY A 524 7.24 -26.54 -16.97
C GLY A 524 8.57 -25.93 -17.40
N CYS A 525 9.07 -26.28 -18.58
CA CYS A 525 10.30 -25.73 -19.15
C CYS A 525 9.99 -24.93 -20.43
N LEU A 526 10.48 -23.69 -20.49
CA LEU A 526 10.48 -22.87 -21.71
C LEU A 526 11.82 -23.03 -22.42
N SER A 527 11.80 -23.30 -23.72
CA SER A 527 12.98 -23.25 -24.58
C SER A 527 12.74 -22.35 -25.80
N ILE A 528 13.76 -21.56 -26.17
CA ILE A 528 13.75 -20.61 -27.28
C ILE A 528 15.01 -20.83 -28.09
N VAL A 529 14.87 -21.13 -29.39
CA VAL A 529 15.97 -21.51 -30.28
C VAL A 529 15.83 -20.79 -31.62
N GLN A 530 16.87 -20.08 -32.05
CA GLN A 530 16.93 -19.55 -33.41
C GLN A 530 17.35 -20.66 -34.38
N ILE A 531 16.67 -20.74 -35.53
CA ILE A 531 16.88 -21.72 -36.59
C ILE A 531 17.26 -20.97 -37.87
N GLU A 532 18.41 -21.33 -38.44
CA GLU A 532 18.82 -20.89 -39.77
C GLU A 532 18.03 -21.65 -40.86
N ASP A 533 17.62 -20.96 -41.94
CA ASP A 533 16.64 -21.45 -42.94
C ASP A 533 17.02 -22.76 -43.68
N ASN A 534 18.20 -23.36 -43.44
CA ASN A 534 18.68 -24.57 -44.10
C ASN A 534 18.54 -25.87 -43.27
N THR A 535 18.15 -25.83 -41.98
CA THR A 535 17.89 -27.05 -41.19
C THR A 535 16.39 -27.28 -41.01
N ALA A 536 15.83 -28.08 -41.93
CA ALA A 536 14.42 -28.48 -41.91
C ALA A 536 14.09 -29.41 -40.72
N LEU A 537 13.86 -28.83 -39.55
CA LEU A 537 13.26 -29.50 -38.39
C LEU A 537 11.76 -29.74 -38.66
N SER A 538 11.46 -30.76 -39.45
CA SER A 538 10.13 -31.23 -39.85
C SER A 538 9.39 -31.95 -38.70
N ARG A 539 9.25 -31.26 -37.57
CA ARG A 539 8.23 -31.55 -36.54
C ARG A 539 7.06 -30.61 -36.73
N GLY A 540 5.85 -31.06 -36.40
CA GLY A 540 4.57 -30.41 -36.74
C GLY A 540 4.24 -29.14 -35.94
N TYR A 541 5.19 -28.22 -35.80
CA TYR A 541 5.03 -26.96 -35.10
C TYR A 541 4.31 -25.92 -35.98
N GLY A 542 3.34 -25.20 -35.41
CA GLY A 542 2.65 -24.14 -36.13
C GLY A 542 3.58 -22.96 -36.43
N THR A 543 3.74 -22.57 -37.69
CA THR A 543 4.45 -21.35 -38.07
C THR A 543 3.49 -20.16 -38.05
N VAL A 544 3.85 -19.10 -37.32
CA VAL A 544 3.16 -17.82 -37.29
C VAL A 544 4.08 -16.75 -37.86
N GLU A 545 3.64 -16.12 -38.94
CA GLU A 545 4.29 -14.91 -39.47
C GLU A 545 4.00 -13.75 -38.50
N VAL A 546 5.05 -13.05 -38.03
CA VAL A 546 4.90 -12.00 -36.98
C VAL A 546 3.95 -10.87 -37.42
N GLU A 547 3.90 -10.58 -38.72
CA GLU A 547 3.01 -9.58 -39.33
C GLU A 547 1.51 -9.92 -39.20
N ASN A 548 1.17 -11.20 -38.96
CA ASN A 548 -0.20 -11.68 -38.79
C ASN A 548 -0.65 -11.74 -37.31
N ILE A 549 0.16 -11.29 -36.36
CA ILE A 549 -0.22 -11.24 -34.94
C ILE A 549 -1.16 -10.03 -34.73
N PRO A 550 -2.42 -10.22 -34.29
CA PRO A 550 -3.39 -9.13 -34.14
C PRO A 550 -2.98 -8.16 -33.03
N THR A 551 -3.04 -6.86 -33.34
CA THR A 551 -2.65 -5.79 -32.41
C THR A 551 -3.76 -5.37 -31.42
N THR A 552 -4.98 -5.87 -31.61
CA THR A 552 -6.19 -5.48 -30.84
C THR A 552 -7.00 -6.67 -30.31
N ALA A 553 -6.51 -7.91 -30.50
CA ALA A 553 -7.19 -9.14 -30.09
C ALA A 553 -6.18 -10.23 -29.70
N GLU A 554 -6.64 -11.32 -29.08
CA GLU A 554 -5.80 -12.47 -28.72
C GLU A 554 -5.69 -13.46 -29.89
N LEU A 555 -4.45 -13.83 -30.26
CA LEU A 555 -4.21 -15.01 -31.11
C LEU A 555 -4.17 -16.27 -30.23
N LYS A 556 -5.03 -17.23 -30.52
CA LYS A 556 -5.05 -18.53 -29.83
C LYS A 556 -4.19 -19.54 -30.58
N MET A 557 -3.48 -20.38 -29.83
CA MET A 557 -2.70 -21.50 -30.35
C MET A 557 -3.11 -22.75 -29.58
N ASP A 558 -3.68 -23.72 -30.29
CA ASP A 558 -4.18 -24.95 -29.70
C ASP A 558 -3.06 -25.98 -29.53
N CYS A 559 -3.07 -26.68 -28.40
CA CYS A 559 -2.25 -27.87 -28.17
C CYS A 559 -3.11 -29.12 -28.44
N SER A 560 -2.51 -30.20 -28.95
CA SER A 560 -3.20 -31.49 -29.03
C SER A 560 -3.52 -32.02 -27.62
N HIS A 561 -4.69 -32.63 -27.45
CA HIS A 561 -5.25 -32.97 -26.14
C HIS A 561 -4.39 -33.92 -25.28
N ASP A 562 -3.55 -34.73 -25.93
CA ASP A 562 -2.64 -35.70 -25.29
C ASP A 562 -1.18 -35.23 -25.23
N SER A 563 -0.88 -34.00 -25.67
CA SER A 563 0.47 -33.41 -25.60
C SER A 563 0.66 -32.57 -24.34
N ASN A 564 1.86 -32.66 -23.76
CA ASN A 564 2.34 -31.75 -22.72
C ASN A 564 3.34 -30.70 -23.23
N GLU A 565 3.53 -30.60 -24.55
CA GLU A 565 4.33 -29.58 -25.25
C GLU A 565 3.42 -28.70 -26.13
N LEU A 566 3.46 -27.38 -25.91
CA LEU A 566 3.05 -26.37 -26.89
C LEU A 566 4.31 -25.83 -27.56
N ALA A 567 4.40 -25.94 -28.88
CA ALA A 567 5.56 -25.46 -29.61
C ALA A 567 5.19 -24.89 -30.98
N PHE A 568 5.77 -23.74 -31.30
CA PHE A 568 5.46 -22.94 -32.48
C PHE A 568 6.70 -22.19 -32.97
N GLN A 569 6.65 -21.73 -34.21
CA GLN A 569 7.73 -21.00 -34.87
C GLN A 569 7.26 -19.60 -35.24
N LEU A 570 8.09 -18.59 -34.96
CA LEU A 570 7.89 -17.22 -35.41
C LEU A 570 8.85 -16.92 -36.56
N ARG A 571 8.33 -16.48 -37.70
CA ARG A 571 9.18 -16.00 -38.81
C ARG A 571 9.39 -14.49 -38.71
N ILE A 572 10.66 -14.08 -38.73
CA ILE A 572 11.07 -12.68 -38.56
C ILE A 572 11.66 -12.15 -39.89
N ALA A 573 10.83 -12.11 -40.92
CA ALA A 573 11.19 -11.71 -42.28
C ALA A 573 12.50 -12.39 -42.78
N LYS A 574 13.41 -11.65 -43.41
CA LYS A 574 14.67 -12.17 -44.01
C LYS A 574 15.80 -12.44 -42.98
N ARG A 575 15.47 -12.79 -41.73
CA ARG A 575 16.46 -13.09 -40.66
C ARG A 575 16.22 -14.42 -39.92
N GLY A 576 15.40 -15.31 -40.50
CA GLY A 576 15.22 -16.69 -40.06
C GLY A 576 14.02 -16.92 -39.14
N LEU A 577 14.02 -18.09 -38.51
CA LEU A 577 12.93 -18.62 -37.68
C LEU A 577 13.36 -18.64 -36.21
N VAL A 578 12.43 -18.34 -35.30
CA VAL A 578 12.60 -18.55 -33.86
C VAL A 578 11.58 -19.58 -33.40
N CYS A 579 12.06 -20.75 -32.99
CA CYS A 579 11.24 -21.79 -32.38
C CYS A 579 11.08 -21.50 -30.88
N ILE A 580 9.85 -21.55 -30.40
CA ILE A 580 9.49 -21.43 -28.99
C ILE A 580 8.74 -22.71 -28.61
N SER A 581 9.25 -23.44 -27.62
CA SER A 581 8.55 -24.59 -27.03
C SER A 581 8.37 -24.40 -25.53
N PHE A 582 7.24 -24.89 -25.03
CA PHE A 582 6.90 -24.89 -23.62
C PHE A 582 6.32 -26.26 -23.22
N VAL A 583 7.02 -26.96 -22.32
CA VAL A 583 6.67 -28.31 -21.87
C VAL A 583 6.22 -28.28 -20.42
N TRP A 584 5.03 -28.76 -20.08
CA TRP A 584 4.52 -28.83 -18.70
C TRP A 584 4.50 -30.26 -18.14
N GLY A 585 4.51 -30.39 -16.81
CA GLY A 585 4.52 -31.68 -16.10
C GLY A 585 5.48 -31.70 -14.91
N GLU A 586 5.62 -32.87 -14.28
CA GLU A 586 6.54 -33.08 -13.15
C GLU A 586 7.96 -33.45 -13.62
N ASP A 587 8.10 -34.15 -14.75
CA ASP A 587 9.39 -34.59 -15.33
C ASP A 587 10.02 -33.56 -16.29
N ALA A 588 9.92 -32.26 -16.00
CA ALA A 588 10.43 -31.17 -16.85
C ALA A 588 11.96 -30.94 -16.73
N ASN A 589 12.75 -32.02 -16.60
CA ASN A 589 14.22 -32.03 -16.59
C ASN A 589 14.73 -32.94 -17.72
N GLY A 590 15.01 -32.35 -18.88
CA GLY A 590 15.67 -32.98 -20.03
C GLY A 590 16.68 -32.01 -20.63
#